data_AF-A0A4Q0ZXM7-F1
#
_entry.id   AF-A0A4Q0ZXM7-F1
#
_cell.length_a   1.000
_cell.length_b   1.000
_cell.length_c   1.000
_cell.angle_alpha   90.00
_cell.angle_beta   90.00
_cell.angle_gamma   90.00
#
_symmetry.space_group_name_H-M   'P 1'
#
loop_
_entity.id
_entity.type
_entity.pdbx_description
1 polymer ?
#
loop_
_entity_poly.entity_id
_entity_poly.type
_entity_poly.pdbx_seq_one_letter_code
_entity_poly.pdbx_strand_id
1 'polypeptide(L)'
;MEGKILGVDKNGNLYTIKAQDGERYTFIKNEWQSEGTPYVGQSVDFNISQDNKAIAVFNITQPVIEQIQDNTFKAIIALLLTLFFSFIGTAITRFALMDEKREEEYGKSTPTLIHFVCSILFFIPIIGWIITLIANIYYAIQNYKACK
;
A
#
# COMPACT_ATOMS: atom_id res chain seq x y z
N MET A 1 0.69 20.81 -20.35
CA MET A 1 1.74 20.45 -19.36
C MET A 1 1.20 20.76 -18.00
N GLU A 2 1.47 19.91 -17.02
CA GLU A 2 0.92 20.09 -15.68
C GLU A 2 1.96 20.62 -14.70
N GLY A 3 1.49 21.38 -13.71
CA GLY A 3 2.34 21.91 -12.65
C GLY A 3 1.56 22.47 -11.47
N LYS A 4 2.31 23.07 -10.54
CA LYS A 4 1.76 23.70 -9.32
C LYS A 4 2.23 25.13 -9.20
N ILE A 5 1.32 26.06 -8.89
CA ILE A 5 1.67 27.47 -8.65
C ILE A 5 2.50 27.55 -7.37
N LEU A 6 3.73 28.03 -7.46
CA LEU A 6 4.66 28.19 -6.34
C LEU A 6 4.57 29.56 -5.67
N GLY A 7 4.25 30.59 -6.42
CA GLY A 7 4.37 31.95 -5.94
C GLY A 7 3.77 32.97 -6.92
N VAL A 8 3.49 34.14 -6.38
CA VAL A 8 3.04 35.32 -7.12
C VAL A 8 3.95 36.49 -6.74
N ASP A 9 4.23 37.37 -7.68
CA ASP A 9 4.98 38.60 -7.43
C ASP A 9 4.22 39.55 -6.50
N LYS A 10 4.92 40.58 -5.98
CA LYS A 10 4.33 41.55 -5.05
C LYS A 10 3.14 42.31 -5.62
N ASN A 11 3.05 42.39 -6.95
CA ASN A 11 2.00 43.13 -7.66
C ASN A 11 0.80 42.25 -8.03
N GLY A 12 0.86 40.93 -7.81
CA GLY A 12 -0.25 40.01 -8.13
C GLY A 12 -0.41 39.71 -9.62
N ASN A 13 0.59 40.04 -10.44
CA ASN A 13 0.51 40.03 -11.90
C ASN A 13 1.31 38.90 -12.55
N LEU A 14 2.38 38.43 -11.90
CA LEU A 14 3.26 37.38 -12.41
C LEU A 14 3.26 36.19 -11.46
N TYR A 15 2.91 35.02 -12.00
CA TYR A 15 2.81 33.77 -11.26
C TYR A 15 3.93 32.83 -11.71
N THR A 16 4.47 32.05 -10.78
CA THR A 16 5.48 31.02 -11.06
C THR A 16 4.87 29.64 -10.86
N ILE A 17 5.03 28.76 -11.84
CA ILE A 17 4.60 27.36 -11.84
C ILE A 17 5.86 26.49 -11.75
N LYS A 18 5.84 25.46 -10.91
CA LYS A 18 6.77 24.32 -11.02
C LYS A 18 6.07 23.21 -11.77
N ALA A 19 6.60 22.86 -12.93
CA ALA A 19 6.05 21.80 -13.77
C ALA A 19 6.55 20.42 -13.33
N GLN A 20 5.92 19.38 -13.88
CA GLN A 20 6.28 17.98 -13.62
C GLN A 20 7.68 17.62 -14.12
N ASP A 21 8.19 18.30 -15.14
CA ASP A 21 9.58 18.18 -15.63
C ASP A 21 10.62 18.72 -14.63
N GLY A 22 10.17 19.40 -13.56
CA GLY A 22 11.01 20.01 -12.54
C GLY A 22 11.39 21.47 -12.83
N GLU A 23 11.15 21.94 -14.05
CA GLU A 23 11.46 23.30 -14.49
C GLU A 23 10.41 24.31 -13.99
N ARG A 24 10.79 25.59 -14.06
CA ARG A 24 9.95 26.70 -13.63
C ARG A 24 9.50 27.53 -14.82
N TYR A 25 8.20 27.73 -14.89
CA TYR A 25 7.54 28.53 -15.91
C TYR A 25 6.82 29.69 -15.24
N THR A 26 6.73 30.83 -15.94
CA THR A 26 5.97 31.98 -15.45
C THR A 26 4.83 32.32 -16.38
N PHE A 27 3.70 32.74 -15.82
CA PHE A 27 2.57 33.29 -16.58
C PHE A 27 2.09 34.60 -15.97
N ILE A 28 1.51 35.46 -16.79
CA ILE A 28 0.84 36.67 -16.33
C ILE A 28 -0.63 36.39 -16.04
N LYS A 29 -1.26 37.20 -15.19
CA LYS A 29 -2.68 37.03 -14.82
C LYS A 29 -3.63 36.86 -16.03
N ASN A 30 -3.35 37.52 -17.16
CA ASN A 30 -4.18 37.43 -18.37
C ASN A 30 -4.15 36.07 -19.06
N GLU A 31 -3.15 35.23 -18.78
CA GLU A 31 -3.07 33.87 -19.32
C GLU A 31 -3.98 32.90 -18.54
N TRP A 32 -4.57 33.33 -17.43
CA TRP A 32 -5.49 32.52 -16.64
C TRP A 32 -6.84 32.37 -17.32
N GLN A 33 -7.24 31.13 -17.59
CA GLN A 33 -8.44 30.79 -18.35
C GLN A 33 -9.53 30.10 -17.52
N SER A 34 -9.39 30.09 -16.19
CA SER A 34 -10.35 29.43 -15.29
C SER A 34 -11.08 30.44 -14.41
N GLU A 35 -12.19 30.01 -13.82
CA GLU A 35 -12.92 30.87 -12.89
C GLU A 35 -12.09 31.17 -11.62
N GLY A 36 -12.29 32.35 -11.05
CA GLY A 36 -11.59 32.80 -9.85
C GLY A 36 -10.19 33.35 -10.11
N THR A 37 -9.47 33.62 -9.02
CA THR A 37 -8.08 34.11 -9.08
C THR A 37 -7.13 32.94 -8.78
N PRO A 38 -6.04 32.77 -9.56
CA PRO A 38 -5.03 31.76 -9.28
C PRO A 38 -4.40 31.97 -7.90
N TYR A 39 -4.14 30.89 -7.16
CA TYR A 39 -3.53 30.95 -5.83
C TYR A 39 -2.36 29.97 -5.68
N VAL A 40 -1.46 30.27 -4.74
CA VAL A 40 -0.28 29.43 -4.47
C VAL A 40 -0.72 28.04 -3.99
N GLY A 41 -0.12 27.02 -4.58
CA GLY A 41 -0.42 25.62 -4.31
C GLY A 41 -1.49 25.02 -5.21
N GLN A 42 -2.09 25.80 -6.10
CA GLN A 42 -3.07 25.29 -7.06
C GLN A 42 -2.40 24.48 -8.18
N SER A 43 -3.03 23.37 -8.56
CA SER A 43 -2.61 22.54 -9.70
C SER A 43 -3.18 23.11 -11.00
N VAL A 44 -2.35 23.17 -12.04
CA VAL A 44 -2.66 23.83 -13.30
C VAL A 44 -2.19 23.01 -14.49
N ASP A 45 -2.91 23.10 -15.60
CA ASP A 45 -2.48 22.64 -16.93
C ASP A 45 -2.28 23.87 -17.82
N PHE A 46 -1.22 23.86 -18.63
CA PHE A 46 -0.83 24.99 -19.44
C PHE A 46 -0.03 24.59 -20.68
N ASN A 47 0.03 25.48 -21.66
CA ASN A 47 0.90 25.34 -22.83
C ASN A 47 2.19 26.17 -22.67
N ILE A 48 3.28 25.73 -23.31
CA ILE A 48 4.53 26.49 -23.34
C ILE A 48 4.57 27.36 -24.61
N SER A 49 4.80 28.66 -24.44
CA SER A 49 5.06 29.58 -25.55
C SER A 49 6.47 29.41 -26.12
N GLN A 50 6.74 29.99 -27.28
CA GLN A 50 8.09 30.04 -27.85
C GLN A 50 9.15 30.68 -26.92
N ASP A 51 8.74 31.64 -26.05
CA ASP A 51 9.60 32.28 -25.05
C ASP A 51 9.72 31.51 -23.72
N ASN A 52 9.38 30.22 -23.71
CA ASN A 52 9.41 29.37 -22.51
C ASN A 52 8.54 29.87 -21.34
N LYS A 53 7.42 30.53 -21.64
CA LYS A 53 6.43 30.99 -20.67
C LYS A 53 5.21 30.08 -20.68
N ALA A 54 4.51 30.03 -19.55
CA ALA A 54 3.23 29.36 -19.46
C ALA A 54 2.13 30.26 -20.04
N ILE A 55 1.37 29.73 -20.99
CA ILE A 55 0.24 30.40 -21.67
C ILE A 55 -0.99 29.50 -21.63
N ALA A 56 -2.18 30.09 -21.76
CA ALA A 56 -3.45 29.38 -21.69
C ALA A 56 -3.52 28.45 -20.45
N VAL A 57 -3.42 29.05 -19.27
CA VAL A 57 -3.31 28.34 -17.98
C VAL A 57 -4.72 28.04 -17.44
N PHE A 58 -5.01 26.76 -17.23
CA PHE A 58 -6.26 26.27 -16.67
C PHE A 58 -6.05 25.71 -15.27
N ASN A 59 -7.02 25.96 -14.39
CA ASN A 59 -7.15 25.26 -13.13
C ASN A 59 -7.49 23.79 -13.42
N ILE A 60 -6.65 22.88 -12.93
CA ILE A 60 -7.02 21.48 -12.85
C ILE A 60 -7.95 21.35 -11.65
N THR A 61 -9.21 21.71 -11.87
CA THR A 61 -10.32 21.32 -10.98
C THR A 61 -10.70 19.87 -11.26
N GLN A 62 -9.71 18.99 -11.41
CA GLN A 62 -9.98 17.60 -11.13
C GLN A 62 -10.20 17.59 -9.61
N PRO A 63 -11.36 17.12 -9.10
CA PRO A 63 -11.29 16.55 -7.78
C PRO A 63 -10.14 15.54 -7.89
N VAL A 64 -9.08 15.73 -7.09
CA VAL A 64 -8.25 14.60 -6.71
C VAL A 64 -9.20 13.73 -5.91
N ILE A 65 -10.07 13.01 -6.63
CA ILE A 65 -10.61 11.77 -6.14
C ILE A 65 -9.34 10.92 -6.14
N GLU A 66 -8.56 11.03 -5.07
CA GLU A 66 -8.03 9.81 -4.50
C GLU A 66 -9.25 8.91 -4.46
N GLN A 67 -9.35 8.00 -5.42
CA GLN A 67 -10.25 6.88 -5.28
C GLN A 67 -9.70 6.18 -4.06
N ILE A 68 -10.20 6.56 -2.89
CA ILE A 68 -10.11 5.79 -1.68
C ILE A 68 -10.90 4.54 -2.02
N GLN A 69 -10.23 3.62 -2.70
CA GLN A 69 -10.78 2.34 -3.01
C GLN A 69 -10.98 1.68 -1.67
N ASP A 70 -12.24 1.56 -1.26
CA ASP A 70 -12.60 0.92 -0.02
C ASP A 70 -12.21 -0.56 -0.12
N ASN A 71 -11.02 -0.85 0.41
CA ASN A 71 -10.44 -2.17 0.43
C ASN A 71 -10.81 -2.91 1.74
N THR A 72 -11.73 -2.38 2.55
CA THR A 72 -12.13 -2.97 3.83
C THR A 72 -12.59 -4.40 3.66
N PHE A 73 -13.40 -4.68 2.63
CA PHE A 73 -13.87 -6.04 2.36
C PHE A 73 -12.72 -7.01 2.03
N LYS A 74 -11.77 -6.60 1.17
CA LYS A 74 -10.57 -7.39 0.86
C LYS A 74 -9.73 -7.63 2.11
N ALA A 75 -9.58 -6.62 2.97
CA ALA A 75 -8.85 -6.74 4.23
C ALA A 75 -9.51 -7.72 5.21
N ILE A 76 -10.85 -7.70 5.31
CA ILE A 76 -11.60 -8.67 6.11
C ILE A 76 -11.40 -10.10 5.57
N ILE A 77 -11.47 -10.30 4.25
CA ILE A 77 -11.21 -11.61 3.64
C ILE A 77 -9.78 -12.09 3.96
N ALA A 78 -8.78 -11.23 3.79
CA ALA A 78 -7.39 -11.54 4.10
C ALA A 78 -7.19 -11.95 5.56
N LEU A 79 -7.86 -11.25 6.48
CA LEU A 79 -7.86 -11.55 7.91
C LEU A 79 -8.48 -12.94 8.19
N LEU A 80 -9.67 -13.20 7.65
CA LEU A 80 -10.37 -14.47 7.86
C LEU A 80 -9.59 -15.65 7.26
N LEU A 81 -9.07 -15.50 6.04
CA LEU A 81 -8.23 -16.53 5.41
C LEU A 81 -7.03 -16.85 6.30
N THR A 82 -6.29 -15.83 6.75
CA THR A 82 -5.11 -16.00 7.58
C THR A 82 -5.43 -16.62 8.94
N LEU A 83 -6.55 -16.24 9.56
CA LEU A 83 -6.94 -16.75 10.87
C LEU A 83 -7.33 -18.23 10.84
N PHE A 84 -8.18 -18.63 9.89
CA PHE A 84 -8.72 -19.99 9.85
C PHE A 84 -7.84 -20.99 9.08
N PHE A 85 -7.03 -20.51 8.14
CA PHE A 85 -6.18 -21.37 7.29
C PHE A 85 -4.68 -21.14 7.53
N SER A 86 -4.30 -20.38 8.56
CA SER A 86 -2.92 -20.15 8.98
C SER A 86 -2.01 -19.75 7.79
N PHE A 87 -0.84 -20.38 7.62
CA PHE A 87 0.09 -20.01 6.56
C PHE A 87 -0.50 -20.15 5.15
N ILE A 88 -1.45 -21.07 4.92
CA ILE A 88 -2.14 -21.22 3.62
C ILE A 88 -2.95 -19.95 3.34
N GLY A 89 -3.67 -19.46 4.36
CA GLY A 89 -4.40 -18.19 4.26
C GLY A 89 -3.48 -16.99 4.00
N THR A 90 -2.31 -16.96 4.63
CA THR A 90 -1.28 -15.95 4.34
C THR A 90 -0.73 -16.07 2.93
N ALA A 91 -0.49 -17.28 2.42
CA ALA A 91 -0.02 -17.51 1.06
C ALA A 91 -1.06 -17.02 0.04
N ILE A 92 -2.33 -17.40 0.20
CA ILE A 92 -3.42 -16.93 -0.68
C ILE A 92 -3.52 -15.40 -0.63
N THR A 93 -3.50 -14.82 0.56
CA THR A 93 -3.56 -13.36 0.72
C THR A 93 -2.42 -12.66 -0.02
N ARG A 94 -1.18 -13.11 0.16
CA ARG A 94 0.00 -12.43 -0.40
C ARG A 94 0.22 -12.69 -1.88
N PHE A 95 -0.10 -13.88 -2.37
CA PHE A 95 0.14 -14.25 -3.78
C PHE A 95 -1.06 -14.03 -4.70
N ALA A 96 -2.30 -14.01 -4.18
CA ALA A 96 -3.50 -13.86 -4.99
C ALA A 96 -4.28 -12.56 -4.74
N LEU A 97 -4.24 -11.98 -3.53
CA LEU A 97 -5.08 -10.82 -3.16
C LEU A 97 -4.31 -9.50 -3.00
N MET A 98 -3.03 -9.56 -2.67
CA MET A 98 -2.22 -8.37 -2.38
C MET A 98 -1.87 -7.61 -3.66
N ASP A 99 -2.14 -6.31 -3.65
CA ASP A 99 -1.80 -5.41 -4.75
C ASP A 99 -0.27 -5.29 -4.92
N GLU A 100 0.22 -5.20 -6.16
CA GLU A 100 1.66 -5.14 -6.46
C GLU A 100 2.38 -3.98 -5.77
N LYS A 101 1.72 -2.82 -5.65
CA LYS A 101 2.28 -1.65 -4.94
C LYS A 101 2.58 -1.92 -3.46
N ARG A 102 1.89 -2.89 -2.85
CA ARG A 102 2.08 -3.28 -1.45
C ARG A 102 3.18 -4.33 -1.28
N GLU A 103 3.62 -4.97 -2.37
CA GLU A 103 4.68 -5.97 -2.32
C GLU A 103 6.02 -5.38 -1.88
N GLU A 104 6.35 -4.19 -2.36
CA GLU A 104 7.60 -3.52 -1.99
C GLU A 104 7.67 -3.21 -0.49
N GLU A 105 6.54 -2.84 0.11
CA GLU A 105 6.44 -2.46 1.52
C GLU A 105 6.35 -3.69 2.45
N TYR A 106 5.56 -4.71 2.07
CA TYR A 106 5.20 -5.81 2.96
C TYR A 106 5.77 -7.18 2.58
N GLY A 107 6.33 -7.33 1.37
CA GLY A 107 6.89 -8.57 0.82
C GLY A 107 5.87 -9.68 0.55
N LYS A 108 6.17 -10.61 -0.38
CA LYS A 108 5.35 -11.82 -0.58
C LYS A 108 5.92 -13.03 0.14
N SER A 109 7.13 -13.44 -0.25
CA SER A 109 7.71 -14.73 0.13
C SER A 109 8.18 -14.77 1.58
N THR A 110 8.93 -13.77 2.04
CA THR A 110 9.52 -13.75 3.40
C THR A 110 8.48 -13.94 4.52
N PRO A 111 7.42 -13.14 4.63
CA PRO A 111 6.40 -13.33 5.66
C PRO A 111 5.57 -14.61 5.49
N THR A 112 5.35 -15.07 4.25
CA THR A 112 4.70 -16.37 4.02
C THR A 112 5.56 -17.52 4.56
N LEU A 113 6.87 -17.47 4.32
CA LEU A 113 7.82 -18.45 4.82
C LEU A 113 7.91 -18.42 6.36
N ILE A 114 7.97 -17.23 6.95
CA ILE A 114 7.96 -17.08 8.42
C ILE A 114 6.70 -17.71 9.00
N HIS A 115 5.52 -17.42 8.45
CA HIS A 115 4.28 -17.99 8.95
C HIS A 115 4.26 -19.52 8.78
N PHE A 116 4.73 -20.04 7.63
CA PHE A 116 4.85 -21.49 7.40
C PHE A 116 5.72 -22.18 8.46
N VAL A 117 6.90 -21.62 8.76
CA VAL A 117 7.78 -22.15 9.82
C VAL A 117 7.08 -22.12 11.18
N CYS A 118 6.45 -20.99 11.54
CA CYS A 118 5.68 -20.89 12.78
C CYS A 118 4.55 -21.93 12.87
N SER A 119 3.84 -22.18 11.76
CA SER A 119 2.78 -23.19 11.70
C SER A 119 3.32 -24.60 11.92
N ILE A 120 4.50 -24.94 11.42
CA ILE A 120 5.13 -26.25 11.68
C ILE A 120 5.49 -26.39 13.16
N LEU A 121 6.05 -25.34 13.76
CA LEU A 121 6.45 -25.36 15.17
C LEU A 121 5.27 -25.64 16.11
N PHE A 122 4.05 -25.24 15.74
CA PHE A 122 2.83 -25.54 16.49
C PHE A 122 2.55 -27.05 16.61
N PHE A 123 2.90 -27.85 15.60
CA PHE A 123 2.65 -29.30 15.63
C PHE A 123 3.68 -30.10 16.42
N ILE A 124 4.88 -29.55 16.64
CA ILE A 124 5.94 -30.22 17.41
C ILE A 124 5.47 -30.64 18.81
N PRO A 125 4.90 -29.75 19.65
CA PRO A 125 4.40 -30.17 20.94
C PRO A 125 3.28 -31.21 20.80
N ILE A 126 2.32 -31.01 19.89
CA ILE A 126 1.19 -31.93 19.69
C ILE A 126 1.67 -33.36 19.39
N ILE A 127 2.64 -33.49 18.48
CA ILE A 127 3.26 -34.78 18.16
C ILE A 127 3.98 -35.35 19.39
N GLY A 128 4.72 -34.51 20.14
CA GLY A 128 5.37 -34.91 21.38
C GLY A 128 4.39 -35.45 22.44
N TRP A 129 3.23 -34.82 22.61
CA TRP A 129 2.17 -35.28 23.51
C TRP A 129 1.63 -36.66 23.11
N ILE A 130 1.40 -36.89 21.82
CA ILE A 130 0.93 -38.19 21.30
C ILE A 130 1.97 -39.29 21.56
N ILE A 131 3.24 -39.03 21.25
CA ILE A 131 4.34 -39.98 21.47
C ILE A 131 4.45 -40.32 22.97
N THR A 132 4.38 -39.31 23.84
CA THR A 132 4.46 -39.50 25.30
C THR A 132 3.30 -40.34 25.82
N LEU A 133 2.08 -40.11 25.32
CA LEU A 133 0.91 -40.90 25.69
C LEU A 133 1.09 -42.39 25.32
N ILE A 134 1.54 -42.67 24.09
CA ILE A 134 1.80 -44.04 23.63
C ILE A 134 2.87 -44.71 24.49
N ALA A 135 3.97 -44.01 24.77
CA ALA A 135 5.05 -44.52 25.63
C ALA A 135 4.54 -44.84 27.05
N ASN A 136 3.74 -43.94 27.64
CA ASN A 136 3.17 -44.16 28.97
C ASN A 136 2.26 -45.39 29.03
N ILE A 137 1.40 -45.59 28.03
CA ILE A 137 0.55 -46.78 27.93
C ILE A 137 1.41 -48.04 27.82
N TYR A 138 2.42 -48.02 26.94
CA TYR A 138 3.33 -49.15 26.77
C TYR A 138 4.03 -49.52 28.09
N TYR A 139 4.65 -48.56 28.77
CA TYR A 139 5.36 -48.81 30.02
C TYR A 139 4.42 -49.15 31.17
N ALA A 140 3.20 -48.62 31.21
CA ALA A 140 2.18 -49.04 32.17
C ALA A 140 1.85 -50.53 32.04
N ILE A 141 1.70 -51.05 30.81
CA ILE A 141 1.49 -52.48 30.55
C ILE A 141 2.71 -53.31 30.97
N GLN A 142 3.92 -52.86 30.64
CA GLN A 142 5.14 -53.57 31.05
C GLN A 142 5.28 -53.63 32.56
N ASN A 143 5.02 -52.52 33.26
CA ASN A 143 5.07 -52.47 34.73
C ASN A 143 3.99 -53.38 35.35
N TYR A 144 2.77 -53.40 34.80
CA TYR A 144 1.73 -54.33 35.24
C TYR A 144 2.19 -55.79 35.11
N LYS A 145 2.81 -56.16 33.98
CA LYS A 145 3.36 -57.51 33.76
C LYS A 145 4.51 -57.83 34.71
N ALA A 146 5.34 -56.86 35.06
CA ALA A 146 6.48 -57.06 35.95
C ALA A 146 6.06 -57.26 37.42
N CYS A 147 4.93 -56.69 37.83
CA CYS A 147 4.39 -56.80 39.19
C CYS A 147 3.39 -57.95 39.39
N LYS A 148 3.08 -58.71 38.34
CA LYS A 148 2.15 -59.85 38.36
C LYS A 148 2.92 -61.16 38.21
#